data_AF-A0A449BJ56-F1
#
_entry.id   AF-A0A449BJ56-F1
#
_cell.length_a   1.000
_cell.length_b   1.000
_cell.length_c   1.000
_cell.angle_alpha   90.00
_cell.angle_beta   90.00
_cell.angle_gamma   90.00
#
_symmetry.space_group_name_H-M   'P 1'
#
loop_
_entity.id
_entity.type
_entity.pdbx_description
1 polymer ?
#
loop_
_entity_poly.entity_id
_entity_poly.type
_entity_poly.pdbx_seq_one_letter_code
_entity_poly.pdbx_strand_id
1 'polypeptide(L)'
;MEQKKEKEKLISLMVEKSQESFLLGIEIYNKPTIKYKVEGFTFFICNAWELLLKAHMLKSELPIYYKNKNKNRTISLTDAIKKIMTNSKDPIRINLEAVVGLRNMANHLIVPEYAIMFNDIFMACVMNYTNKLYQLFQISINDKLPSNYITMFLPSPHDTINLVSKYNKEIYTKFESTKRYLEYIMSETSNNNLIPQTMAFTYQITVKQVNNAHEADFTISKSAPKDAKLKVIHKPIDSGISHPLSTKQVLDCVNSELLKLDIKIAPISDGSKTNFTTYTFNLYNLFYNIKEIPEYSYKHILGNRWSYTYSYELVQKIIDDICNDQEIFKKIKDFMKIKKN
;
A
#
# COMPACT_ATOMS: atom_id res chain seq x y z
N MET A 1 -27.13 -3.42 28.72
CA MET A 1 -25.67 -3.73 28.78
C MET A 1 -25.32 -4.96 27.95
N GLU A 2 -26.12 -6.03 28.03
CA GLU A 2 -25.95 -7.28 27.29
C GLU A 2 -26.07 -7.13 25.76
N GLN A 3 -27.11 -6.45 25.26
CA GLN A 3 -27.29 -6.19 23.82
C GLN A 3 -26.15 -5.37 23.19
N LYS A 4 -25.54 -4.46 23.95
CA LYS A 4 -24.38 -3.67 23.49
C LYS A 4 -23.15 -4.56 23.34
N LYS A 5 -22.92 -5.45 24.31
CA LYS A 5 -21.83 -6.43 24.29
C LYS A 5 -21.98 -7.46 23.16
N GLU A 6 -23.21 -7.93 22.91
CA GLU A 6 -23.51 -8.81 21.77
C GLU A 6 -23.26 -8.12 20.42
N LYS A 7 -23.67 -6.85 20.29
CA LYS A 7 -23.42 -6.04 19.09
C LYS A 7 -21.93 -5.83 18.85
N GLU A 8 -21.17 -5.48 19.88
CA GLU A 8 -19.71 -5.33 19.80
C GLU A 8 -19.02 -6.64 19.40
N LYS A 9 -19.45 -7.78 19.96
CA LYS A 9 -18.97 -9.11 19.57
C LYS A 9 -19.27 -9.42 18.10
N LEU A 10 -20.49 -9.12 17.63
CA LEU A 10 -20.86 -9.31 16.23
C LEU A 10 -20.00 -8.46 15.30
N ILE A 11 -19.77 -7.18 15.63
CA ILE A 11 -18.91 -6.28 14.86
C ILE A 11 -17.50 -6.88 14.75
N SER A 12 -16.92 -7.32 15.87
CA SER A 12 -15.59 -7.95 15.89
C SER A 12 -15.51 -9.16 14.96
N LEU A 13 -16.48 -10.08 15.06
CA LEU A 13 -16.54 -11.28 14.22
C LEU A 13 -16.68 -10.95 12.72
N MET A 14 -17.45 -9.92 12.37
CA MET A 14 -17.59 -9.48 10.98
C MET A 14 -16.29 -8.89 10.44
N VAL A 15 -15.58 -8.10 11.25
CA VAL A 15 -14.28 -7.52 10.88
C VAL A 15 -13.20 -8.59 10.74
N GLU A 16 -13.21 -9.60 11.60
CA GLU A 16 -12.31 -10.74 11.50
C GLU A 16 -12.54 -11.56 10.23
N LYS A 17 -13.79 -11.99 9.96
CA LYS A 17 -14.14 -12.68 8.70
C LYS A 17 -13.89 -11.83 7.46
N SER A 18 -14.03 -10.51 7.57
CA SER A 18 -13.71 -9.58 6.49
C SER A 18 -12.22 -9.68 6.12
N GLN A 19 -11.33 -9.68 7.12
CA GLN A 19 -9.90 -9.84 6.91
C GLN A 19 -9.55 -11.22 6.34
N GLU A 20 -10.14 -12.30 6.84
CA GLU A 20 -9.93 -13.65 6.28
C GLU A 20 -10.35 -13.74 4.81
N SER A 21 -11.52 -13.17 4.48
CA SER A 21 -12.00 -13.12 3.10
C SER A 21 -11.07 -12.31 2.20
N PHE A 22 -10.52 -11.21 2.72
CA PHE A 22 -9.53 -10.42 2.00
C PHE A 22 -8.26 -11.24 1.69
N LEU A 23 -7.71 -11.93 2.70
CA LEU A 23 -6.52 -12.75 2.55
C LEU A 23 -6.72 -13.89 1.54
N LEU A 24 -7.85 -14.60 1.62
CA LEU A 24 -8.21 -15.64 0.66
C LEU A 24 -8.30 -15.11 -0.77
N GLY A 25 -8.81 -13.89 -0.96
CA GLY A 25 -8.84 -13.24 -2.27
C GLY A 25 -7.44 -13.08 -2.86
N ILE A 26 -6.50 -12.55 -2.07
CA ILE A 26 -5.09 -12.36 -2.48
C ILE A 26 -4.43 -13.70 -2.79
N GLU A 27 -4.58 -14.69 -1.90
CA GLU A 27 -3.97 -16.02 -2.06
C GLU A 27 -4.45 -16.71 -3.34
N ILE A 28 -5.76 -16.67 -3.63
CA ILE A 28 -6.33 -17.28 -4.83
C ILE A 28 -5.84 -16.58 -6.09
N TYR A 29 -5.77 -15.25 -6.08
CA TYR A 29 -5.24 -14.50 -7.22
C TYR A 29 -3.79 -14.88 -7.51
N ASN A 30 -2.96 -15.01 -6.46
CA ASN A 30 -1.54 -15.30 -6.60
C ASN A 30 -1.24 -16.80 -6.83
N LYS A 31 -2.18 -17.71 -6.58
CA LYS A 31 -1.96 -19.15 -6.76
C LYS A 31 -1.71 -19.51 -8.23
N PRO A 32 -0.50 -19.96 -8.63
CA PRO A 32 -0.16 -20.14 -10.05
C PRO A 32 -0.97 -21.26 -10.74
N THR A 33 -1.48 -22.21 -9.97
CA THR A 33 -2.22 -23.37 -10.49
C THR A 33 -3.69 -23.08 -10.82
N ILE A 34 -4.23 -21.92 -10.40
CA ILE A 34 -5.63 -21.57 -10.61
C ILE A 34 -5.77 -20.75 -11.90
N LYS A 35 -6.75 -21.12 -12.74
CA LYS A 35 -7.13 -20.37 -13.95
C LYS A 35 -8.31 -19.40 -13.70
N TYR A 36 -9.16 -19.72 -12.72
CA TYR A 36 -10.32 -18.93 -12.27
C TYR A 36 -9.95 -17.81 -11.27
N LYS A 37 -8.83 -17.13 -11.51
CA LYS A 37 -8.24 -16.18 -10.55
C LYS A 37 -9.08 -14.93 -10.38
N VAL A 38 -9.65 -14.43 -11.48
CA VAL A 38 -10.45 -13.21 -11.53
C VAL A 38 -11.76 -13.42 -10.76
N GLU A 39 -12.42 -14.54 -11.01
CA GLU A 39 -13.67 -14.94 -10.37
C GLU A 39 -13.48 -15.20 -8.89
N GLY A 40 -12.44 -15.98 -8.54
CA GLY A 40 -12.10 -16.26 -7.15
C GLY A 40 -11.78 -14.98 -6.38
N PHE A 41 -10.89 -14.14 -6.92
CA PHE A 41 -10.55 -12.87 -6.31
C PHE A 41 -11.77 -11.97 -6.12
N THR A 42 -12.55 -11.72 -7.18
CA THR A 42 -13.72 -10.82 -7.12
C THR A 42 -14.79 -11.32 -6.15
N PHE A 43 -14.98 -12.63 -6.01
CA PHE A 43 -15.87 -13.21 -5.01
C PHE A 43 -15.42 -12.86 -3.59
N PHE A 44 -14.16 -13.18 -3.26
CA PHE A 44 -13.62 -13.02 -1.91
C PHE A 44 -13.43 -11.55 -1.52
N ILE A 45 -12.94 -10.70 -2.42
CA ILE A 45 -12.75 -9.26 -2.14
C ILE A 45 -14.09 -8.56 -1.96
N CYS A 46 -15.14 -8.90 -2.73
CA CYS A 46 -16.47 -8.35 -2.50
C CYS A 46 -17.05 -8.82 -1.16
N ASN A 47 -16.84 -10.08 -0.77
CA ASN A 47 -17.28 -10.55 0.54
C ASN A 47 -16.57 -9.81 1.68
N ALA A 48 -15.26 -9.57 1.54
CA ALA A 48 -14.48 -8.79 2.50
C ALA A 48 -15.07 -7.39 2.68
N TRP A 49 -15.29 -6.66 1.58
CA TRP A 49 -15.90 -5.33 1.61
C TRP A 49 -17.32 -5.35 2.19
N GLU A 50 -18.14 -6.34 1.84
CA GLU A 50 -19.52 -6.42 2.34
C GLU A 50 -19.56 -6.54 3.87
N LEU A 51 -18.71 -7.41 4.42
CA LEU A 51 -18.59 -7.59 5.86
C LEU A 51 -18.03 -6.34 6.56
N LEU A 52 -17.00 -5.71 5.99
CA LEU A 52 -16.40 -4.48 6.53
C LEU A 52 -17.43 -3.35 6.62
N LEU A 53 -18.16 -3.11 5.53
CA LEU A 53 -19.15 -2.04 5.44
C LEU A 53 -20.34 -2.31 6.36
N LYS A 54 -20.81 -3.54 6.46
CA LYS A 54 -21.87 -3.90 7.42
C LYS A 54 -21.43 -3.74 8.87
N ALA A 55 -20.19 -4.14 9.21
CA ALA A 55 -19.64 -3.94 10.54
C ALA A 55 -19.59 -2.44 10.90
N HIS A 56 -19.17 -1.60 9.93
CA HIS A 56 -19.18 -0.15 10.10
C HIS A 56 -20.61 0.39 10.29
N MET A 57 -21.58 -0.09 9.51
CA MET A 57 -22.98 0.30 9.70
C MET A 57 -23.49 -0.05 11.08
N LEU A 58 -23.20 -1.24 11.60
CA LEU A 58 -23.54 -1.59 12.98
C LEU A 58 -22.88 -0.63 13.98
N LYS A 59 -21.59 -0.33 13.81
CA LYS A 59 -20.85 0.63 14.64
C LYS A 59 -21.49 2.02 14.62
N SER A 60 -22.00 2.47 13.48
CA SER A 60 -22.72 3.74 13.29
C SER A 60 -24.23 3.68 13.56
N GLU A 61 -24.73 2.59 14.16
CA GLU A 61 -26.16 2.39 14.47
C GLU A 61 -27.09 2.38 13.24
N LEU A 62 -26.54 2.09 12.07
CA LEU A 62 -27.28 1.94 10.83
C LEU A 62 -27.79 0.49 10.66
N PRO A 63 -29.01 0.29 10.12
CA PRO A 63 -29.60 -1.02 9.97
C PRO A 63 -28.92 -1.83 8.84
N ILE A 64 -28.51 -3.06 9.16
CA ILE A 64 -27.94 -4.02 8.22
C ILE A 64 -28.96 -4.99 7.61
N TYR A 65 -30.23 -4.93 8.03
CA TYR A 65 -31.33 -5.75 7.51
C TYR A 65 -32.28 -4.89 6.66
N TYR A 66 -32.92 -5.50 5.66
CA TYR A 66 -33.97 -4.83 4.90
C TYR A 66 -35.25 -4.72 5.73
N LYS A 67 -35.91 -3.54 5.71
CA LYS A 67 -37.13 -3.28 6.49
C LYS A 67 -38.33 -4.16 6.09
N ASN A 68 -38.45 -4.52 4.81
CA ASN A 68 -39.68 -5.13 4.22
C ASN A 68 -39.48 -6.51 3.58
N LYS A 69 -38.34 -7.18 3.78
CA LYS A 69 -38.09 -8.53 3.24
C LYS A 69 -37.64 -9.44 4.39
N ASN A 70 -38.01 -10.72 4.35
CA ASN A 70 -37.65 -11.81 5.28
C ASN A 70 -36.65 -11.41 6.38
N LYS A 71 -37.03 -11.55 7.66
CA LYS A 71 -36.27 -11.09 8.84
C LYS A 71 -34.77 -11.45 8.85
N ASN A 72 -34.33 -12.43 8.06
CA ASN A 72 -32.94 -12.88 7.98
C ASN A 72 -32.12 -12.31 6.80
N ARG A 73 -32.70 -11.49 5.91
CA ARG A 73 -31.97 -10.95 4.74
C ARG A 73 -31.22 -9.67 5.11
N THR A 74 -29.88 -9.73 5.06
CA THR A 74 -29.02 -8.55 5.23
C THR A 74 -28.86 -7.77 3.93
N ILE A 75 -28.47 -6.49 4.05
CA ILE A 75 -28.20 -5.60 2.92
C ILE A 75 -27.13 -6.18 2.00
N SER A 76 -27.25 -5.96 0.70
CA SER A 76 -26.20 -6.30 -0.26
C SER A 76 -24.99 -5.36 -0.15
N LEU A 77 -23.83 -5.78 -0.65
CA LEU A 77 -22.68 -4.88 -0.83
C LEU A 77 -23.05 -3.60 -1.60
N THR A 78 -23.78 -3.72 -2.72
CA THR A 78 -24.18 -2.56 -3.53
C THR A 78 -25.00 -1.55 -2.73
N ASP A 79 -25.90 -2.01 -1.87
CA ASP A 79 -26.70 -1.13 -1.01
C ASP A 79 -25.88 -0.58 0.16
N ALA A 80 -24.94 -1.36 0.71
CA ALA A 80 -24.03 -0.90 1.75
C ALA A 80 -23.12 0.24 1.23
N ILE A 81 -22.59 0.10 0.00
CA ILE A 81 -21.81 1.13 -0.68
C ILE A 81 -22.63 2.42 -0.79
N LYS A 82 -23.84 2.36 -1.33
CA LYS A 82 -24.70 3.55 -1.51
C LYS A 82 -25.01 4.27 -0.19
N LYS A 83 -25.15 3.51 0.91
CA LYS A 83 -25.45 4.07 2.24
C LYS A 83 -24.24 4.72 2.91
N ILE A 84 -23.05 4.15 2.76
CA ILE A 84 -21.84 4.60 3.46
C ILE A 84 -21.04 5.59 2.61
N MET A 85 -21.00 5.39 1.30
CA MET A 85 -20.24 6.17 0.33
C MET A 85 -21.19 6.95 -0.56
N THR A 86 -21.78 8.02 -0.02
CA THR A 86 -22.89 8.76 -0.67
C THR A 86 -22.46 9.49 -1.94
N ASN A 87 -21.21 9.98 -2.00
CA ASN A 87 -20.66 10.63 -3.19
C ASN A 87 -20.38 9.59 -4.29
N SER A 88 -21.17 9.62 -5.38
CA SER A 88 -20.98 8.71 -6.53
C SER A 88 -19.72 8.99 -7.34
N LYS A 89 -19.09 10.15 -7.15
CA LYS A 89 -17.83 10.52 -7.79
C LYS A 89 -16.61 10.17 -6.93
N ASP A 90 -16.81 9.57 -5.76
CA ASP A 90 -15.70 9.08 -4.92
C ASP A 90 -14.96 7.95 -5.65
N PRO A 91 -13.63 8.03 -5.84
CA PRO A 91 -12.88 7.06 -6.64
C PRO A 91 -12.84 5.69 -5.99
N ILE A 92 -12.83 5.66 -4.65
CA ILE A 92 -12.89 4.41 -3.90
C ILE A 92 -14.20 3.71 -4.21
N ARG A 93 -15.30 4.48 -4.31
CA ARG A 93 -16.62 3.96 -4.65
C ARG A 93 -16.67 3.48 -6.09
N ILE A 94 -16.19 4.28 -7.04
CA ILE A 94 -16.17 3.93 -8.46
C ILE A 94 -15.38 2.63 -8.67
N ASN A 95 -14.18 2.54 -8.08
CA ASN A 95 -13.34 1.35 -8.13
C ASN A 95 -14.06 0.12 -7.54
N LEU A 96 -14.68 0.26 -6.36
CA LEU A 96 -15.40 -0.84 -5.73
C LEU A 96 -16.65 -1.25 -6.51
N GLU A 97 -17.42 -0.30 -7.05
CA GLU A 97 -18.58 -0.57 -7.92
C GLU A 97 -18.16 -1.28 -9.22
N ALA A 98 -17.00 -0.92 -9.79
CA ALA A 98 -16.43 -1.63 -10.93
C ALA A 98 -16.09 -3.08 -10.58
N VAL A 99 -15.43 -3.34 -9.43
CA VAL A 99 -15.14 -4.71 -8.96
C VAL A 99 -16.42 -5.52 -8.71
N VAL A 100 -17.47 -4.90 -8.18
CA VAL A 100 -18.79 -5.54 -8.02
C VAL A 100 -19.40 -5.89 -9.38
N GLY A 101 -19.28 -5.00 -10.37
CA GLY A 101 -19.68 -5.27 -11.75
C GLY A 101 -18.92 -6.45 -12.34
N LEU A 102 -17.61 -6.49 -12.13
CA LEU A 102 -16.75 -7.59 -12.55
C LEU A 102 -17.17 -8.91 -11.91
N ARG A 103 -17.43 -8.95 -10.60
CA ARG A 103 -17.94 -10.16 -9.92
C ARG A 103 -19.19 -10.73 -10.60
N ASN A 104 -20.10 -9.87 -11.03
CA ASN A 104 -21.34 -10.31 -11.70
C ASN A 104 -21.08 -10.82 -13.13
N MET A 105 -20.05 -10.31 -13.80
CA MET A 105 -19.64 -10.74 -15.14
C MET A 105 -18.63 -11.90 -15.11
N ALA A 106 -17.94 -12.13 -14.00
CA ALA A 106 -16.73 -12.95 -13.91
C ALA A 106 -16.96 -14.39 -14.39
N ASN A 107 -18.15 -14.95 -14.12
CA ASN A 107 -18.53 -16.28 -14.59
C ASN A 107 -18.57 -16.43 -16.13
N HIS A 108 -18.62 -15.31 -16.86
CA HIS A 108 -18.62 -15.25 -18.32
C HIS A 108 -17.25 -14.87 -18.91
N LEU A 109 -16.24 -14.63 -18.06
CA LEU A 109 -14.90 -14.21 -18.46
C LEU A 109 -13.97 -15.43 -18.56
N ILE A 110 -14.17 -16.21 -19.61
CA ILE A 110 -13.56 -17.55 -19.79
C ILE A 110 -12.03 -17.48 -20.06
N VAL A 111 -11.51 -16.29 -20.38
CA VAL A 111 -10.16 -16.11 -20.94
C VAL A 111 -9.18 -15.56 -19.88
N PRO A 112 -8.04 -16.23 -19.59
CA PRO A 112 -7.06 -15.79 -18.59
C PRO A 112 -6.52 -14.37 -18.78
N GLU A 113 -6.45 -13.89 -20.02
CA GLU A 113 -5.95 -12.58 -20.42
C GLU A 113 -6.78 -11.42 -19.83
N TYR A 114 -8.01 -11.69 -19.37
CA TYR A 114 -8.78 -10.73 -18.58
C TYR A 114 -8.07 -10.33 -17.27
N ALA A 115 -7.26 -11.22 -16.67
CA ALA A 115 -6.52 -10.91 -15.45
C ALA A 115 -5.54 -9.74 -15.63
N ILE A 116 -4.91 -9.64 -16.81
CA ILE A 116 -4.00 -8.53 -17.17
C ILE A 116 -4.79 -7.22 -17.19
N MET A 117 -5.99 -7.24 -17.78
CA MET A 117 -6.83 -6.07 -17.94
C MET A 117 -7.36 -5.51 -16.60
N PHE A 118 -7.66 -6.37 -15.63
CA PHE A 118 -8.28 -5.95 -14.36
C PHE A 118 -7.29 -5.70 -13.23
N ASN A 119 -6.00 -6.00 -13.43
CA ASN A 119 -5.01 -5.98 -12.36
C ASN A 119 -4.94 -4.63 -11.64
N ASP A 120 -4.93 -3.54 -12.38
CA ASP A 120 -4.83 -2.19 -11.80
C ASP A 120 -6.05 -1.85 -10.94
N ILE A 121 -7.25 -2.25 -11.41
CA ILE A 121 -8.51 -2.07 -10.69
C ILE A 121 -8.51 -2.92 -9.41
N PHE A 122 -7.99 -4.14 -9.49
CA PHE A 122 -7.89 -5.03 -8.34
C PHE A 122 -6.87 -4.50 -7.33
N MET A 123 -5.68 -4.06 -7.76
CA MET A 123 -4.65 -3.51 -6.87
C MET A 123 -5.19 -2.27 -6.15
N ALA A 124 -5.88 -1.39 -6.88
CA ALA A 124 -6.55 -0.25 -6.28
C ALA A 124 -7.60 -0.67 -5.25
N CYS A 125 -8.41 -1.69 -5.53
CA CYS A 125 -9.43 -2.20 -4.61
C CYS A 125 -8.82 -2.78 -3.33
N VAL A 126 -7.70 -3.49 -3.46
CA VAL A 126 -6.94 -4.05 -2.36
C VAL A 126 -6.40 -2.94 -1.46
N MET A 127 -5.73 -1.94 -2.03
CA MET A 127 -5.21 -0.79 -1.28
C MET A 127 -6.35 -0.01 -0.61
N ASN A 128 -7.42 0.26 -1.35
CA ASN A 128 -8.63 0.90 -0.83
C ASN A 128 -9.21 0.16 0.37
N TYR A 129 -9.25 -1.17 0.33
CA TYR A 129 -9.73 -1.99 1.44
C TYR A 129 -8.83 -1.83 2.66
N THR A 130 -7.51 -1.97 2.50
CA THR A 130 -6.55 -1.85 3.62
C THR A 130 -6.63 -0.49 4.30
N ASN A 131 -6.67 0.58 3.51
CA ASN A 131 -6.84 1.94 4.02
C ASN A 131 -8.18 2.13 4.72
N LYS A 132 -9.27 1.56 4.17
CA LYS A 132 -10.60 1.69 4.77
C LYS A 132 -10.74 0.88 6.07
N LEU A 133 -10.14 -0.30 6.13
CA LEU A 133 -10.07 -1.11 7.35
C LEU A 133 -9.36 -0.33 8.47
N TYR A 134 -8.21 0.27 8.17
CA TYR A 134 -7.49 1.11 9.11
C TYR A 134 -8.32 2.36 9.51
N GLN A 135 -8.90 3.07 8.55
CA GLN A 135 -9.72 4.26 8.82
C GLN A 135 -10.90 3.95 9.76
N LEU A 136 -11.61 2.84 9.56
CA LEU A 136 -12.86 2.55 10.26
C LEU A 136 -12.64 1.80 11.59
N PHE A 137 -11.60 0.97 11.68
CA PHE A 137 -11.37 0.07 12.81
C PHE A 137 -9.96 0.14 13.41
N GLN A 138 -9.05 0.95 12.85
CA GLN A 138 -7.66 1.08 13.30
C GLN A 138 -6.91 -0.26 13.30
N ILE A 139 -7.23 -1.13 12.33
CA ILE A 139 -6.60 -2.44 12.15
C ILE A 139 -5.71 -2.38 10.92
N SER A 140 -4.44 -2.74 11.11
CA SER A 140 -3.49 -2.92 10.02
C SER A 140 -3.57 -4.35 9.51
N ILE A 141 -3.68 -4.54 8.19
CA ILE A 141 -3.58 -5.90 7.62
C ILE A 141 -2.14 -6.43 7.67
N ASN A 142 -1.15 -5.53 7.80
CA ASN A 142 0.26 -5.90 7.78
C ASN A 142 0.65 -6.86 8.91
N ASP A 143 -0.10 -6.83 10.02
CA ASP A 143 0.09 -7.73 11.16
C ASP A 143 -0.20 -9.19 10.78
N LYS A 144 -1.02 -9.41 9.74
CA LYS A 144 -1.40 -10.74 9.24
C LYS A 144 -0.68 -11.10 7.93
N LEU A 145 -0.45 -10.12 7.07
CA LEU A 145 0.21 -10.30 5.78
C LEU A 145 1.10 -9.09 5.49
N PRO A 146 2.44 -9.23 5.51
CA PRO A 146 3.33 -8.13 5.18
C PRO A 146 3.01 -7.56 3.79
N SER A 147 3.07 -6.23 3.63
CA SER A 147 2.61 -5.53 2.42
C SER A 147 3.22 -6.06 1.12
N ASN A 148 4.41 -6.65 1.20
CA ASN A 148 5.15 -7.25 0.09
C ASN A 148 4.44 -8.47 -0.53
N TYR A 149 3.52 -9.11 0.20
CA TYR A 149 2.72 -10.26 -0.27
C TYR A 149 1.37 -9.85 -0.85
N ILE A 150 1.02 -8.56 -0.79
CA ILE A 150 -0.21 -8.00 -1.37
C ILE A 150 -0.06 -7.82 -2.89
N THR A 151 1.16 -7.91 -3.42
CA THR A 151 1.44 -7.81 -4.86
C THR A 151 0.72 -8.89 -5.65
N MET A 152 -0.05 -8.47 -6.65
CA MET A 152 -0.71 -9.38 -7.59
C MET A 152 0.22 -9.68 -8.78
N PHE A 153 0.55 -10.96 -8.96
CA PHE A 153 1.46 -11.39 -10.03
C PHE A 153 0.74 -11.52 -11.38
N LEU A 154 1.32 -10.91 -12.41
CA LEU A 154 0.86 -11.02 -13.79
C LEU A 154 1.74 -11.94 -14.63
N PRO A 155 1.15 -12.72 -15.56
CA PRO A 155 1.90 -13.35 -16.64
C PRO A 155 2.53 -12.30 -17.57
N SER A 156 3.59 -12.68 -18.29
CA SER A 156 4.35 -11.79 -19.17
C SER A 156 3.46 -11.14 -20.25
N PRO A 157 3.61 -9.84 -20.55
CA PRO A 157 2.87 -9.17 -21.62
C PRO A 157 3.04 -9.84 -22.99
N HIS A 158 4.14 -10.57 -23.22
CA HIS A 158 4.40 -11.25 -24.50
C HIS A 158 3.38 -12.36 -24.83
N ASP A 159 2.62 -12.86 -23.85
CA ASP A 159 1.56 -13.85 -24.08
C ASP A 159 0.32 -13.24 -24.77
N THR A 160 0.24 -11.90 -24.88
CA THR A 160 -0.89 -11.19 -25.53
C THR A 160 -0.85 -11.20 -27.05
N ILE A 161 0.27 -11.59 -27.68
CA ILE A 161 0.56 -11.35 -29.10
C ILE A 161 -0.42 -12.05 -30.06
N ASN A 162 -1.33 -12.91 -29.60
CA ASN A 162 -2.25 -13.59 -30.51
C ASN A 162 -3.64 -13.94 -29.94
N LEU A 163 -4.26 -13.01 -29.18
CA LEU A 163 -5.68 -13.15 -28.76
C LEU A 163 -6.63 -13.42 -29.95
N VAL A 164 -6.38 -12.77 -31.10
CA VAL A 164 -7.18 -12.92 -32.34
C VAL A 164 -7.02 -14.31 -32.97
N SER A 165 -5.84 -14.92 -32.88
CA SER A 165 -5.61 -16.25 -33.47
C SER A 165 -5.97 -17.40 -32.52
N LYS A 166 -6.09 -17.12 -31.21
CA LYS A 166 -6.32 -18.11 -30.17
C LYS A 166 -7.81 -18.29 -29.81
N TYR A 167 -8.64 -17.27 -30.01
CA TYR A 167 -10.05 -17.28 -29.63
C TYR A 167 -10.98 -16.89 -30.79
N ASN A 168 -12.26 -17.29 -30.71
CA ASN A 168 -13.24 -16.95 -31.73
C ASN A 168 -13.59 -15.44 -31.72
N LYS A 169 -14.22 -14.97 -32.80
CA LYS A 169 -14.58 -13.55 -33.00
C LYS A 169 -15.50 -12.99 -31.90
N GLU A 170 -16.37 -13.82 -31.34
CA GLU A 170 -17.31 -13.44 -30.29
C GLU A 170 -16.60 -13.10 -28.98
N ILE A 171 -15.70 -13.99 -28.52
CA ILE A 171 -14.88 -13.80 -27.33
C ILE A 171 -13.99 -12.56 -27.48
N TYR A 172 -13.38 -12.38 -28.65
CA TYR A 172 -12.56 -11.20 -28.95
C TYR A 172 -13.37 -9.90 -28.88
N THR A 173 -14.56 -9.87 -29.47
CA THR A 173 -15.43 -8.69 -29.45
C THR A 173 -15.87 -8.35 -28.02
N LYS A 174 -16.16 -9.38 -27.21
CA LYS A 174 -16.47 -9.19 -25.79
C LYS A 174 -15.29 -8.61 -25.02
N PHE A 175 -14.09 -9.16 -25.23
CA PHE A 175 -12.86 -8.69 -24.60
C PHE A 175 -12.59 -7.21 -24.91
N GLU A 176 -12.66 -6.82 -26.19
CA GLU A 176 -12.49 -5.42 -26.61
C GLU A 176 -13.58 -4.49 -26.03
N SER A 177 -14.83 -4.96 -25.94
CA SER A 177 -15.91 -4.17 -25.34
C SER A 177 -15.66 -3.91 -23.85
N THR A 178 -15.18 -4.92 -23.11
CA THR A 178 -14.81 -4.80 -21.70
C THR A 178 -13.61 -3.87 -21.53
N LYS A 179 -12.59 -3.99 -22.39
CA LYS A 179 -11.42 -3.11 -22.40
C LYS A 179 -11.82 -1.64 -22.53
N ARG A 180 -12.64 -1.32 -23.53
CA ARG A 180 -13.15 0.04 -23.75
C ARG A 180 -13.97 0.57 -22.57
N TYR A 181 -14.76 -0.29 -21.93
CA TYR A 181 -15.52 0.07 -20.73
C TYR A 181 -14.61 0.44 -19.56
N LEU A 182 -13.54 -0.32 -19.34
CA LEU A 182 -12.55 0.02 -18.31
C LEU A 182 -11.78 1.30 -18.64
N GLU A 183 -11.34 1.46 -19.88
CA GLU A 183 -10.67 2.69 -20.34
C GLU A 183 -11.57 3.91 -20.13
N TYR A 184 -12.87 3.79 -20.40
CA TYR A 184 -13.85 4.84 -20.11
C TYR A 184 -13.90 5.16 -18.60
N ILE A 185 -14.07 4.15 -17.74
CA ILE A 185 -14.07 4.35 -16.27
C ILE A 185 -12.77 5.04 -15.84
N MET A 186 -11.61 4.55 -16.28
CA MET A 186 -10.32 5.09 -15.91
C MET A 186 -10.14 6.54 -16.38
N SER A 187 -10.57 6.87 -17.61
CA SER A 187 -10.48 8.23 -18.17
C SER A 187 -11.36 9.26 -17.44
N GLU A 188 -12.60 8.90 -17.09
CA GLU A 188 -13.50 9.74 -16.29
C GLU A 188 -12.91 10.03 -14.89
N THR A 189 -12.16 9.06 -14.34
CA THR A 189 -11.52 9.20 -13.03
C THR A 189 -10.18 9.94 -13.09
N SER A 190 -9.55 10.03 -14.26
CA SER A 190 -8.24 10.67 -14.49
C SER A 190 -8.30 12.19 -14.47
N ASN A 191 -9.41 12.80 -14.93
CA ASN A 191 -9.58 14.27 -14.98
C ASN A 191 -9.61 14.95 -13.60
N ASN A 192 -9.68 14.18 -12.51
CA ASN A 192 -9.71 14.68 -11.14
C ASN A 192 -8.50 14.22 -10.28
N ASN A 193 -7.44 13.63 -10.84
CA ASN A 193 -6.32 13.02 -10.08
C ASN A 193 -6.79 11.97 -9.04
N LEU A 194 -7.91 11.32 -9.31
CA LEU A 194 -8.72 10.62 -8.30
C LEU A 194 -8.38 9.12 -8.20
N ILE A 195 -7.82 8.54 -9.26
CA ILE A 195 -7.01 7.32 -9.17
C ILE A 195 -5.57 7.82 -9.11
N PRO A 196 -4.82 7.61 -8.03
CA PRO A 196 -3.39 7.88 -8.07
C PRO A 196 -2.82 7.12 -9.28
N GLN A 197 -2.21 7.83 -10.24
CA GLN A 197 -1.35 7.21 -11.26
C GLN A 197 -0.14 6.47 -10.64
N THR A 198 -0.03 6.50 -9.32
CA THR A 198 1.03 5.89 -8.54
C THR A 198 0.53 4.62 -7.88
N MET A 199 1.15 3.50 -8.28
CA MET A 199 1.57 2.36 -7.42
C MET A 199 1.37 0.97 -8.04
N ALA A 200 0.96 0.87 -9.31
CA ALA A 200 1.26 -0.33 -10.10
C ALA A 200 2.56 -0.07 -10.89
N PHE A 201 3.70 -0.54 -10.38
CA PHE A 201 4.94 -0.58 -11.15
C PHE A 201 5.12 -2.00 -11.70
N THR A 202 4.95 -2.14 -13.02
CA THR A 202 5.28 -3.39 -13.71
C THR A 202 6.80 -3.48 -13.83
N TYR A 203 7.41 -4.47 -13.19
CA TYR A 203 8.81 -4.79 -13.40
C TYR A 203 8.91 -6.13 -14.12
N GLN A 204 9.61 -6.16 -15.24
CA GLN A 204 9.91 -7.39 -15.97
C GLN A 204 11.35 -7.79 -15.62
N ILE A 205 11.52 -8.96 -15.02
CA ILE A 205 12.84 -9.54 -14.79
C ILE A 205 13.14 -10.47 -15.95
N THR A 206 14.05 -10.07 -16.84
CA THR A 206 14.55 -10.92 -17.91
C THR A 206 15.92 -11.46 -17.50
N VAL A 207 16.00 -12.77 -17.31
CA VAL A 207 17.25 -13.46 -17.04
C VAL A 207 17.79 -14.02 -18.35
N LYS A 208 18.96 -13.56 -18.77
CA LYS A 208 19.68 -14.09 -19.93
C LYS A 208 20.92 -14.83 -19.45
N GLN A 209 21.03 -16.11 -19.81
CA GLN A 209 22.29 -16.83 -19.63
C GLN A 209 23.28 -16.33 -20.68
N VAL A 210 24.45 -15.87 -20.21
CA VAL A 210 25.58 -15.51 -21.05
C VAL A 210 26.71 -16.50 -20.80
N ASN A 211 27.44 -16.84 -21.87
CA ASN A 211 28.55 -17.79 -21.78
C ASN A 211 29.80 -17.15 -21.16
N ASN A 212 29.92 -15.83 -21.26
CA ASN A 212 31.03 -15.06 -20.72
C ASN A 212 30.67 -14.49 -19.34
N ALA A 213 31.43 -14.86 -18.31
CA ALA A 213 31.20 -14.38 -16.94
C ALA A 213 31.36 -12.86 -16.79
N HIS A 214 32.14 -12.22 -17.66
CA HIS A 214 32.32 -10.75 -17.65
C HIS A 214 31.10 -9.99 -18.18
N GLU A 215 30.22 -10.66 -18.93
CA GLU A 215 28.97 -10.09 -19.45
C GLU A 215 27.78 -10.35 -18.52
N ALA A 216 27.98 -11.10 -17.43
CA ALA A 216 26.91 -11.48 -16.51
C ALA A 216 26.76 -10.46 -15.38
N ASP A 217 25.53 -10.00 -15.13
CA ASP A 217 25.20 -9.14 -13.98
C ASP A 217 25.40 -9.86 -12.63
N PHE A 218 25.18 -11.18 -12.61
CA PHE A 218 25.44 -12.05 -11.47
C PHE A 218 25.80 -13.47 -11.95
N THR A 219 26.65 -14.17 -11.19
CA THR A 219 27.05 -15.54 -11.47
C THR A 219 26.57 -16.47 -10.35
N ILE A 220 25.93 -17.58 -10.73
CA ILE A 220 25.51 -18.63 -9.80
C ILE A 220 26.56 -19.74 -9.89
N SER A 221 27.25 -20.01 -8.78
CA SER A 221 28.22 -21.11 -8.68
C SER A 221 27.94 -21.96 -7.45
N LYS A 222 28.20 -23.26 -7.57
CA LYS A 222 28.08 -24.19 -6.44
C LYS A 222 29.32 -24.03 -5.57
N SER A 223 29.15 -23.51 -4.35
CA SER A 223 30.23 -23.36 -3.36
C SER A 223 29.88 -24.11 -2.07
N ALA A 224 30.90 -24.54 -1.33
CA ALA A 224 30.70 -25.04 0.02
C ALA A 224 30.19 -23.89 0.92
N PRO A 225 29.38 -24.14 1.97
CA PRO A 225 28.81 -23.08 2.81
C PRO A 225 29.85 -22.13 3.41
N LYS A 226 31.09 -22.62 3.60
CA LYS A 226 32.22 -21.87 4.15
C LYS A 226 32.85 -20.90 3.14
N ASP A 227 32.65 -21.14 1.84
CA ASP A 227 33.21 -20.38 0.73
C ASP A 227 32.17 -19.47 0.04
N ALA A 228 30.93 -19.48 0.53
CA ALA A 228 29.84 -18.66 0.02
C ALA A 228 30.11 -17.18 0.32
N LYS A 229 30.73 -16.47 -0.63
CA LYS A 229 30.86 -15.01 -0.58
C LYS A 229 29.52 -14.37 -0.93
N LEU A 230 28.83 -13.84 0.07
CA LEU A 230 27.64 -13.02 -0.12
C LEU A 230 28.05 -11.73 -0.86
N LYS A 231 27.74 -11.62 -2.15
CA LYS A 231 27.93 -10.38 -2.92
C LYS A 231 26.63 -9.60 -2.88
N VAL A 232 26.55 -8.61 -1.99
CA VAL A 232 25.44 -7.64 -1.96
C VAL A 232 25.61 -6.72 -3.17
N ILE A 233 24.69 -6.84 -4.14
CA ILE A 233 24.67 -5.97 -5.31
C ILE A 233 23.94 -4.69 -4.91
N HIS A 234 24.67 -3.67 -4.46
CA HIS A 234 24.14 -2.31 -4.42
C HIS A 234 24.09 -1.78 -5.85
N LYS A 235 22.89 -1.73 -6.43
CA LYS A 235 22.67 -0.94 -7.64
C LYS A 235 22.86 0.53 -7.26
N PRO A 236 23.59 1.35 -8.03
CA PRO A 236 23.64 2.78 -7.78
C PRO A 236 22.24 3.34 -8.00
N ILE A 237 21.55 3.64 -6.89
CA ILE A 237 20.25 4.32 -6.91
C ILE A 237 20.55 5.80 -7.05
N ASP A 238 19.90 6.47 -8.00
CA ASP A 238 20.01 7.91 -8.15
C ASP A 238 19.75 8.60 -6.80
N SER A 239 20.68 9.47 -6.39
CA SER A 239 20.56 10.28 -5.17
C SER A 239 19.28 11.13 -5.14
N GLY A 240 18.76 11.53 -6.30
CA GLY A 240 17.49 12.24 -6.41
C GLY A 240 16.27 11.39 -6.06
N ILE A 241 16.39 10.06 -6.15
CA ILE A 241 15.32 9.11 -5.81
C ILE A 241 15.51 8.59 -4.38
N SER A 242 16.74 8.22 -4.00
CA SER A 242 17.05 7.67 -2.67
C SER A 242 17.05 8.72 -1.57
N HIS A 243 17.55 9.92 -1.85
CA HIS A 243 17.71 11.00 -0.88
C HIS A 243 17.15 12.32 -1.42
N PRO A 244 15.82 12.41 -1.66
CA PRO A 244 15.21 13.57 -2.32
C PRO A 244 15.10 14.80 -1.43
N LEU A 245 15.27 14.67 -0.11
CA LEU A 245 14.87 15.70 0.85
C LEU A 245 16.04 16.61 1.23
N SER A 246 15.84 17.92 1.11
CA SER A 246 16.67 18.92 1.77
C SER A 246 16.38 18.96 3.28
N THR A 247 17.27 19.59 4.06
CA THR A 247 17.04 19.81 5.50
C THR A 247 15.68 20.46 5.75
N LYS A 248 15.30 21.48 4.96
CA LYS A 248 14.02 22.18 5.11
C LYS A 248 12.83 21.23 4.88
N GLN A 249 12.91 20.40 3.84
CA GLN A 249 11.85 19.43 3.54
C GLN A 249 11.71 18.36 4.62
N VAL A 250 12.82 17.91 5.23
CA VAL A 250 12.76 17.01 6.41
C VAL A 250 11.98 17.65 7.55
N LEU A 251 12.25 18.93 7.86
CA LEU A 251 11.52 19.65 8.90
C LEU A 251 10.02 19.77 8.58
N ASP A 252 9.69 20.12 7.34
CA ASP A 252 8.31 20.27 6.90
C ASP A 252 7.56 18.92 6.98
N CYS A 253 8.17 17.82 6.52
CA CYS A 253 7.59 16.48 6.60
C CYS A 253 7.37 16.04 8.06
N VAL A 254 8.40 16.11 8.91
CA VAL A 254 8.29 15.71 10.33
C VAL A 254 7.21 16.53 11.04
N ASN A 255 7.21 17.86 10.90
CA ASN A 255 6.19 18.70 11.57
C ASN A 255 4.78 18.43 11.02
N SER A 256 4.63 18.18 9.72
CA SER A 256 3.32 17.87 9.14
C SER A 256 2.74 16.56 9.67
N GLU A 257 3.57 15.55 9.90
CA GLU A 257 3.14 14.27 10.48
C GLU A 257 2.87 14.40 11.98
N LEU A 258 3.71 15.10 12.74
CA LEU A 258 3.44 15.37 14.16
C LEU A 258 2.13 16.14 14.38
N LEU A 259 1.79 17.08 13.50
CA LEU A 259 0.50 17.78 13.53
C LEU A 259 -0.68 16.85 13.25
N LYS A 260 -0.55 15.87 12.36
CA LYS A 260 -1.60 14.87 12.10
C LYS A 260 -1.81 13.93 13.29
N LEU A 261 -0.72 13.60 14.00
CA LEU A 261 -0.74 12.71 15.16
C LEU A 261 -1.07 13.44 16.48
N ASP A 262 -1.22 14.77 16.46
CA ASP A 262 -1.39 15.63 17.64
C ASP A 262 -0.28 15.43 18.72
N ILE A 263 0.95 15.18 18.25
CA ILE A 263 2.12 14.97 19.11
C ILE A 263 2.96 16.24 19.15
N LYS A 264 3.33 16.67 20.38
CA LYS A 264 4.24 17.81 20.60
C LYS A 264 5.54 17.33 21.20
N ILE A 265 6.65 17.95 20.77
CA ILE A 265 7.97 17.67 21.33
C ILE A 265 8.12 18.41 22.66
N ALA A 266 8.70 17.76 23.66
CA ALA A 266 8.99 18.42 24.93
C ALA A 266 10.03 19.56 24.74
N PRO A 267 9.86 20.70 25.41
CA PRO A 267 10.78 21.82 25.29
C PRO A 267 12.19 21.42 25.77
N ILE A 268 13.19 21.71 24.92
CA ILE A 268 14.61 21.40 25.14
C ILE A 268 15.26 22.35 26.17
N SER A 269 14.60 23.47 26.45
CA SER A 269 14.90 24.44 27.53
C SER A 269 13.65 25.28 27.83
N ASP A 270 13.64 25.95 28.98
CA ASP A 270 12.55 26.85 29.35
C ASP A 270 12.29 27.89 28.24
N GLY A 271 11.05 27.94 27.74
CA GLY A 271 10.62 28.83 26.65
C GLY A 271 10.97 28.37 25.23
N SER A 272 11.51 27.16 25.02
CA SER A 272 11.79 26.64 23.68
C SER A 272 10.54 26.17 22.92
N LYS A 273 10.60 26.23 21.59
CA LYS A 273 9.51 25.79 20.71
C LYS A 273 9.29 24.27 20.82
N THR A 274 8.03 23.85 20.83
CA THR A 274 7.60 22.43 20.89
C THR A 274 7.55 21.75 19.52
N ASN A 275 8.14 22.36 18.51
CA ASN A 275 8.11 21.89 17.12
C ASN A 275 9.51 21.42 16.70
N PHE A 276 9.57 20.57 15.67
CA PHE A 276 10.83 20.11 15.12
C PHE A 276 11.49 21.24 14.34
N THR A 277 12.69 21.66 14.75
CA THR A 277 13.42 22.80 14.19
C THR A 277 14.78 22.36 13.64
N THR A 278 15.50 23.29 13.00
CA THR A 278 16.86 23.02 12.52
C THR A 278 17.80 22.68 13.69
N TYR A 279 17.53 23.22 14.88
CA TYR A 279 18.30 22.93 16.08
C TYR A 279 18.09 21.48 16.55
N THR A 280 16.85 21.00 16.63
CA THR A 280 16.57 19.58 16.99
C THR A 280 17.16 18.62 15.97
N PHE A 281 17.05 18.94 14.68
CA PHE A 281 17.63 18.12 13.63
C PHE A 281 19.17 18.07 13.72
N ASN A 282 19.83 19.19 14.00
CA ASN A 282 21.28 19.21 14.19
C ASN A 282 21.73 18.43 15.42
N LEU A 283 20.99 18.50 16.54
CA LEU A 283 21.24 17.66 17.71
C LEU A 283 21.12 16.18 17.36
N TYR A 284 20.06 15.81 16.64
CA TYR A 284 19.84 14.43 16.20
C TYR A 284 20.97 13.93 15.29
N ASN A 285 21.36 14.74 14.30
CA ASN A 285 22.45 14.44 13.38
C ASN A 285 23.79 14.22 14.09
N LEU A 286 24.09 15.03 15.10
CA LEU A 286 25.31 14.93 15.89
C LEU A 286 25.29 13.73 16.85
N PHE A 287 24.12 13.35 17.37
CA PHE A 287 24.01 12.27 18.35
C PHE A 287 24.11 10.90 17.68
N TYR A 288 23.40 10.73 16.57
CA TYR A 288 23.31 9.47 15.83
C TYR A 288 24.28 9.37 14.64
N ASN A 289 25.14 10.38 14.43
CA ASN A 289 26.05 10.46 13.29
C ASN A 289 25.34 10.22 11.95
N ILE A 290 24.15 10.79 11.76
CA ILE A 290 23.28 10.54 10.59
C ILE A 290 24.00 10.77 9.26
N LYS A 291 24.95 11.71 9.21
CA LYS A 291 25.75 12.03 8.02
C LYS A 291 26.73 10.93 7.59
N GLU A 292 26.98 9.95 8.45
CA GLU A 292 27.84 8.79 8.19
C GLU A 292 27.01 7.55 7.79
N ILE A 293 25.69 7.61 7.91
CA ILE A 293 24.77 6.51 7.62
C ILE A 293 24.29 6.64 6.16
N PRO A 294 24.72 5.76 5.24
CA PRO A 294 24.40 5.86 3.81
C PRO A 294 22.90 5.69 3.48
N GLU A 295 22.14 5.04 4.35
CA GLU A 295 20.69 4.85 4.22
C GLU A 295 19.89 6.13 4.50
N TYR A 296 20.48 7.08 5.23
CA TYR A 296 19.79 8.28 5.71
C TYR A 296 20.27 9.56 5.07
N SER A 297 21.52 9.61 4.63
CA SER A 297 22.10 10.82 4.09
C SER A 297 22.98 10.57 2.88
N TYR A 298 22.91 11.50 1.94
CA TYR A 298 23.77 11.52 0.77
C TYR A 298 24.49 12.87 0.67
N LYS A 299 25.80 12.81 0.45
CA LYS A 299 26.67 13.97 0.35
C LYS A 299 26.91 14.34 -1.11
N HIS A 300 26.40 15.49 -1.52
CA HIS A 300 26.67 16.08 -2.82
C HIS A 300 27.95 16.90 -2.78
N ILE A 301 28.84 16.70 -3.75
CA ILE A 301 30.08 17.47 -3.91
C ILE A 301 30.03 18.12 -5.30
N LEU A 302 29.95 19.45 -5.32
CA LEU A 302 29.94 20.27 -6.54
C LEU A 302 31.12 21.25 -6.46
N GLY A 303 32.26 20.83 -7.02
CA GLY A 303 33.52 21.57 -6.90
C GLY A 303 33.94 21.69 -5.43
N ASN A 304 34.04 22.92 -4.93
CA ASN A 304 34.41 23.21 -3.54
C ASN A 304 33.20 23.40 -2.60
N ARG A 305 31.97 23.17 -3.10
CA ARG A 305 30.75 23.22 -2.29
C ARG A 305 30.25 21.81 -2.04
N TRP A 306 29.77 21.60 -0.82
CA TRP A 306 29.14 20.36 -0.39
C TRP A 306 27.76 20.63 0.19
N SER A 307 26.83 19.71 -0.06
CA SER A 307 25.51 19.73 0.56
C SER A 307 25.07 18.31 0.91
N TYR A 308 24.08 18.19 1.79
CA TYR A 308 23.50 16.90 2.16
C TYR A 308 22.03 16.89 1.79
N THR A 309 21.60 15.76 1.24
CA THR A 309 20.18 15.41 1.13
C THR A 309 19.90 14.15 1.93
N TYR A 310 18.62 13.93 2.23
CA TYR A 310 18.17 12.91 3.16
C TYR A 310 17.05 12.06 2.56
N SER A 311 16.92 10.84 3.07
CA SER A 311 15.92 9.87 2.64
C SER A 311 14.61 10.01 3.42
N TYR A 312 13.54 9.37 2.93
CA TYR A 312 12.27 9.32 3.66
C TYR A 312 12.35 8.40 4.88
N GLU A 313 13.23 7.41 4.85
CA GLU A 313 13.52 6.48 5.93
C GLU A 313 14.03 7.22 7.17
N LEU A 314 14.86 8.27 6.98
CA LEU A 314 15.28 9.13 8.08
C LEU A 314 14.09 9.88 8.71
N VAL A 315 13.15 10.37 7.89
CA VAL A 315 11.95 11.06 8.39
C VAL A 315 11.11 10.12 9.25
N GLN A 316 10.87 8.89 8.78
CA GLN A 316 10.14 7.88 9.55
C GLN A 316 10.85 7.56 10.86
N LYS A 317 12.16 7.34 10.82
CA LYS A 317 12.94 7.05 12.03
C LYS A 317 12.86 8.17 13.07
N ILE A 318 12.91 9.43 12.64
CA ILE A 318 12.76 10.59 13.53
C ILE A 318 11.36 10.62 14.14
N ILE A 319 10.31 10.36 13.35
CA ILE A 319 8.92 10.32 13.84
C ILE A 319 8.75 9.20 14.87
N ASP A 320 9.22 8.00 14.56
CA ASP A 320 9.13 6.84 15.46
C ASP A 320 9.84 7.11 16.80
N ASP A 321 11.02 7.73 16.75
CA ASP A 321 11.76 8.10 17.95
C ASP A 321 11.03 9.16 18.80
N ILE A 322 10.36 10.12 18.17
CA ILE A 322 9.55 11.14 18.87
C ILE A 322 8.28 10.52 19.47
N CYS A 323 7.65 9.59 18.75
CA CYS A 323 6.48 8.86 19.24
C CYS A 323 6.82 7.99 20.44
N ASN A 324 8.00 7.35 20.43
CA ASN A 324 8.48 6.52 21.53
C ASN A 324 8.94 7.34 22.74
N ASP A 325 9.57 8.51 22.51
CA ASP A 325 10.08 9.37 23.58
C ASP A 325 9.98 10.86 23.22
N GLN A 326 8.95 11.52 23.74
CA GLN A 326 8.71 12.96 23.52
C GLN A 326 9.81 13.86 24.14
N GLU A 327 10.63 13.35 25.05
CA GLU A 327 11.76 14.06 25.68
C GLU A 327 13.12 13.75 25.04
N ILE A 328 13.16 12.98 23.95
CA ILE A 328 14.40 12.50 23.33
C ILE A 328 15.45 13.60 23.11
N PHE A 329 15.06 14.77 22.61
CA PHE A 329 15.99 15.87 22.33
C PHE A 329 16.56 16.53 23.59
N LYS A 330 15.82 16.51 24.71
CA LYS A 330 16.30 16.98 26.01
C LYS A 330 17.37 16.03 26.54
N LYS A 331 17.09 14.71 26.50
CA LYS A 331 18.05 13.66 26.88
C LYS A 331 19.31 13.69 26.02
N ILE A 332 19.18 13.83 24.70
CA ILE A 332 20.32 13.98 23.77
C ILE A 332 21.18 15.19 24.16
N LYS A 333 20.54 16.34 24.42
CA LYS A 333 21.27 17.56 24.80
C LYS A 333 22.02 17.40 26.12
N ASP A 334 21.40 16.78 27.12
CA ASP A 334 22.04 16.57 28.42
C ASP A 334 23.20 15.56 28.30
N PHE A 335 23.04 14.49 27.53
CA PHE A 335 24.11 13.54 27.23
C PHE A 335 25.31 14.21 26.52
N MET A 336 25.04 15.10 25.57
CA MET A 336 26.09 15.85 24.87
C MET A 336 26.83 16.86 25.76
N LYS A 337 26.20 17.39 26.82
CA LYS A 337 26.88 18.23 27.81
C LYS A 337 27.83 17.42 28.67
N ILE A 338 27.43 16.21 29.07
CA ILE A 338 28.25 15.31 29.90
C ILE A 338 29.52 14.90 29.15
N LYS A 339 29.44 14.67 27.83
CA LYS A 339 30.59 14.26 27.00
C LYS A 339 31.58 15.41 26.67
N LYS A 340 31.25 16.65 27.01
CA LYS A 340 32.08 17.85 26.82
C LYS A 340 32.83 18.29 28.09
N ASN A 341 32.47 17.74 29.24
CA ASN A 341 33.24 17.80 30.47
C ASN A 341 34.08 16.53 30.58
#